data_AF-A0A6A7ANE8-F1
#
_entry.id   AF-A0A6A7ANE8-F1
#
_cell.length_a   1.000
_cell.length_b   1.000
_cell.length_c   1.000
_cell.angle_alpha   90.00
_cell.angle_beta   90.00
_cell.angle_gamma   90.00
#
_symmetry.space_group_name_H-M   'P 1'
#
loop_
_entity.id
_entity.type
_entity.pdbx_description
1 polymer ?
#
loop_
_entity_poly.entity_id
_entity_poly.type
_entity_poly.pdbx_seq_one_letter_code
_entity_poly.pdbx_strand_id
1 'polypeptide(L)'
;MEDEISVAVETGVEAFHLPEDSENVLLVMIAKGTGLAPFSGFFRERAAQIAMGRVIAPAFLFYGFHAEDDCVCMRRQRRTPDGH
;
A
#
# COMPACT_ATOMS: atom_id res chain seq x y z
N MET A 1 1.08 -4.06 34.22
CA MET A 1 0.83 -5.33 33.51
C MET A 1 1.24 -5.05 32.08
N GLU A 2 2.45 -5.47 31.73
CA GLU A 2 3.01 -5.25 30.40
C GLU A 2 2.66 -6.46 29.53
N ASP A 3 2.16 -6.21 28.33
CA ASP A 3 1.86 -7.23 27.34
C ASP A 3 3.14 -7.45 26.51
N GLU A 4 3.80 -8.59 26.72
CA GLU A 4 4.99 -8.97 25.95
C GLU A 4 4.56 -9.75 24.71
N ILE A 5 4.75 -9.18 23.53
CA ILE A 5 4.44 -9.81 22.25
C ILE A 5 5.74 -10.28 21.61
N SER A 6 5.91 -11.60 21.47
CA SER A 6 7.00 -12.19 20.71
C SER A 6 6.65 -12.25 19.23
N VAL A 7 7.53 -11.74 18.37
CA VAL A 7 7.35 -11.72 16.90
C VAL A 7 8.64 -12.14 16.20
N ALA A 8 8.51 -12.93 15.13
CA ALA A 8 9.58 -13.24 14.21
C ALA A 8 9.26 -12.62 12.84
N VAL A 9 10.28 -12.08 12.17
CA VAL A 9 10.14 -11.51 10.83
C VAL A 9 10.57 -12.55 9.80
N GLU A 10 9.63 -12.97 8.97
CA GLU A 10 9.91 -13.83 7.83
C GLU A 10 9.93 -12.99 6.55
N THR A 11 10.95 -13.19 5.70
CA THR A 11 11.00 -12.55 4.39
C THR A 11 9.85 -13.07 3.53
N GLY A 12 9.06 -12.16 2.98
CA GLY A 12 7.96 -12.51 2.09
C GLY A 12 8.42 -13.14 0.77
N VAL A 13 7.47 -13.36 -0.13
CA VAL A 13 7.76 -13.85 -1.48
C VAL A 13 8.72 -12.88 -2.18
N GLU A 14 9.82 -13.39 -2.74
CA GLU A 14 10.90 -12.60 -3.37
C GLU A 14 10.41 -11.64 -4.48
N ALA A 15 9.22 -11.90 -5.03
CA ALA A 15 8.58 -11.06 -6.04
C ALA A 15 7.73 -9.91 -5.47
N PHE A 16 7.53 -9.81 -4.15
CA PHE A 16 6.65 -8.81 -3.54
C PHE A 16 7.43 -7.56 -3.08
N HIS A 17 8.04 -6.87 -4.04
CA HIS A 17 8.76 -5.62 -3.81
C HIS A 17 8.35 -4.57 -4.85
N LEU A 18 8.65 -3.30 -4.57
CA LEU A 18 8.50 -2.24 -5.55
C LEU A 18 9.49 -2.47 -6.71
N PRO A 19 9.11 -2.15 -7.96
CA PRO A 19 10.04 -2.19 -9.08
C PRO A 19 11.18 -1.19 -8.86
N GLU A 20 12.39 -1.57 -9.28
CA GLU A 20 13.58 -0.71 -9.21
C GLU A 20 13.42 0.54 -10.08
N ASP A 21 12.87 0.35 -11.30
CA ASP A 21 12.45 1.44 -12.16
C ASP A 21 11.07 1.95 -11.72
N SER A 22 11.07 3.01 -10.92
CA SER A 22 9.85 3.62 -10.37
C SER A 22 9.22 4.67 -11.28
N GLU A 23 9.93 5.11 -12.32
CA GLU A 23 9.53 6.19 -13.23
C GLU A 23 8.74 5.67 -14.45
N ASN A 24 9.12 4.52 -15.01
CA ASN A 24 8.51 3.96 -16.22
C ASN A 24 7.60 2.75 -15.93
N VAL A 25 7.78 2.06 -14.81
CA VAL A 25 6.96 0.89 -14.46
C VAL A 25 5.70 1.31 -13.69
N LEU A 26 4.55 1.12 -14.34
CA LEU A 26 3.23 1.23 -13.72
C LEU A 26 3.06 0.19 -12.60
N LEU A 27 2.49 0.59 -11.47
CA LEU A 27 2.03 -0.35 -10.44
C LEU A 27 0.52 -0.60 -10.52
N VAL A 28 0.14 -1.88 -10.53
CA VAL A 28 -1.25 -2.33 -10.40
C VAL A 28 -1.34 -3.25 -9.19
N MET A 29 -2.11 -2.84 -8.19
CA MET A 29 -2.32 -3.57 -6.95
C MET A 29 -3.76 -4.07 -6.88
N ILE A 30 -3.96 -5.32 -6.50
CA ILE A 30 -5.27 -5.96 -6.39
C ILE A 30 -5.39 -6.56 -4.99
N ALA A 31 -6.41 -6.16 -4.25
CA ALA A 31 -6.61 -6.58 -2.85
C ALA A 31 -8.09 -6.85 -2.54
N LYS A 32 -8.36 -7.78 -1.62
CA LYS A 32 -9.71 -7.98 -1.06
C LYS A 32 -9.59 -8.08 0.46
N GLY A 33 -10.46 -7.40 1.19
CA GLY A 33 -10.46 -7.48 2.66
C GLY A 33 -9.13 -7.05 3.29
N THR A 34 -8.62 -7.87 4.21
CA THR A 34 -7.33 -7.68 4.88
C THR A 34 -6.11 -7.76 3.95
N GLY A 35 -6.28 -8.26 2.73
CA GLY A 35 -5.23 -8.30 1.70
C GLY A 35 -4.72 -6.92 1.26
N LEU A 36 -5.29 -5.83 1.78
CA LEU A 36 -4.77 -4.47 1.61
C LEU A 36 -3.51 -4.20 2.46
N ALA A 37 -3.36 -4.87 3.61
CA ALA A 37 -2.29 -4.65 4.58
C ALA A 37 -0.85 -4.66 3.98
N PRO A 38 -0.46 -5.61 3.11
CA PRO A 38 0.92 -5.63 2.59
C PRO A 38 1.24 -4.41 1.69
N PHE A 39 0.23 -3.77 1.09
CA PHE A 39 0.43 -2.60 0.23
C PHE A 39 0.71 -1.30 1.01
N SER A 40 0.53 -1.27 2.34
CA SER A 40 0.82 -0.08 3.19
C SER A 40 2.21 0.49 2.92
N GLY A 41 3.20 -0.41 2.89
CA GLY A 41 4.61 -0.05 2.73
C GLY A 41 4.86 0.60 1.39
N PHE A 42 4.19 0.12 0.34
CA PHE A 42 4.35 0.62 -1.02
C PHE A 42 3.83 2.06 -1.11
N PHE A 43 2.68 2.35 -0.51
CA PHE A 43 2.16 3.72 -0.47
C PHE A 43 3.08 4.67 0.29
N ARG A 44 3.61 4.24 1.44
CA ARG A 44 4.51 5.07 2.25
C ARG A 44 5.82 5.38 1.52
N GLU A 45 6.42 4.38 0.90
CA GLU A 45 7.65 4.55 0.13
C GLU A 45 7.42 5.48 -1.07
N ARG A 46 6.33 5.27 -1.84
CA ARG A 46 5.99 6.15 -2.96
C ARG A 46 5.69 7.58 -2.52
N ALA A 47 5.01 7.77 -1.38
CA ALA A 47 4.78 9.09 -0.81
C ALA A 47 6.11 9.78 -0.43
N ALA A 48 7.09 9.04 0.09
CA ALA A 48 8.42 9.55 0.37
C ALA A 48 9.16 9.93 -0.94
N GLN A 49 9.08 9.11 -1.99
CA GLN A 49 9.66 9.41 -3.30
C GLN A 49 9.07 10.69 -3.92
N ILE A 50 7.75 10.86 -3.86
CA ILE A 50 7.07 12.10 -4.30
C ILE A 50 7.55 13.30 -3.46
N ALA A 51 7.62 13.14 -2.13
CA ALA A 51 8.09 14.22 -1.24
C ALA A 51 9.55 14.61 -1.49
N MET A 52 10.38 13.67 -1.97
CA MET A 52 11.75 13.91 -2.40
C MET A 52 11.84 14.52 -3.82
N GLY A 53 10.72 14.75 -4.50
CA GLY A 53 10.66 15.34 -5.84
C GLY A 53 11.01 14.38 -6.96
N ARG A 54 10.98 13.06 -6.73
CA ARG A 54 11.15 12.07 -7.80
C ARG A 54 9.90 12.00 -8.66
N VAL A 55 10.09 11.89 -9.96
CA VAL A 55 9.00 11.56 -10.89
C VAL A 55 8.72 10.08 -10.73
N ILE A 56 7.47 9.69 -10.49
CA ILE A 56 7.09 8.29 -10.35
C ILE A 56 5.95 7.97 -11.30
N ALA A 57 5.92 6.74 -11.81
CA ALA A 57 4.83 6.24 -12.64
C ALA A 57 3.48 6.29 -11.89
N PRO A 58 2.34 6.30 -12.58
CA PRO A 58 1.05 6.15 -11.91
C PRO A 58 0.94 4.79 -11.19
N ALA A 59 0.07 4.72 -10.19
CA ALA A 59 -0.24 3.48 -9.47
C ALA A 59 -1.75 3.34 -9.33
N PHE A 60 -2.28 2.15 -9.65
CA PHE A 60 -3.69 1.81 -9.53
C PHE A 60 -3.88 0.76 -8.43
N LEU A 61 -4.91 0.96 -7.59
CA LEU A 61 -5.34 -0.01 -6.59
C LEU A 61 -6.79 -0.39 -6.86
N PHE A 62 -7.02 -1.66 -7.18
CA PHE A 62 -8.34 -2.26 -7.25
C PHE A 62 -8.59 -3.04 -5.96
N TYR A 63 -9.60 -2.61 -5.18
CA TYR A 63 -9.93 -3.29 -3.93
C TYR A 63 -11.42 -3.44 -3.71
N GLY A 64 -11.80 -4.44 -2.90
CA GLY A 64 -13.20 -4.70 -2.57
C GLY A 64 -13.42 -5.34 -1.20
N PHE A 65 -14.59 -5.05 -0.62
CA PHE A 65 -15.09 -5.60 0.64
C PHE A 65 -16.52 -6.14 0.45
N HIS A 66 -16.97 -7.05 1.32
CA HIS A 66 -18.37 -7.53 1.29
C HIS A 66 -19.34 -6.54 1.94
N ALA A 67 -18.88 -5.80 2.96
CA ALA A 67 -19.60 -4.72 3.60
C ALA A 67 -18.61 -3.60 3.96
N GLU A 68 -19.04 -2.34 3.86
CA GLU A 68 -18.19 -1.18 4.18
C GLU A 68 -17.75 -1.14 5.65
N ASP A 69 -18.57 -1.70 6.55
CA ASP A 69 -18.34 -1.74 8.00
C ASP A 69 -17.32 -2.81 8.42
N ASP A 70 -17.05 -3.80 7.57
CA ASP A 70 -16.10 -4.89 7.83
C ASP A 70 -14.63 -4.43 7.61
N CYS A 71 -14.44 -3.20 7.13
CA CYS A 71 -13.14 -2.64 6.80
C CYS A 71 -12.45 -2.03 8.04
N VAL A 72 -11.72 -2.87 8.77
CA VAL A 72 -10.80 -2.44 9.86
C VAL A 72 -9.44 -2.00 9.32
N CYS A 73 -9.07 -2.40 8.08
CA CYS A 73 -7.78 -2.07 7.47
C CYS A 73 -7.78 -0.66 6.84
N MET A 74 -6.91 0.22 7.37
CA MET A 74 -6.64 1.57 6.84
C MET A 74 -7.84 2.54 6.79
N ARG A 75 -8.46 2.81 7.93
CA ARG A 75 -9.47 3.88 8.04
C ARG A 75 -8.84 5.26 7.74
N ARG A 76 -9.05 5.69 6.48
CA ARG A 76 -8.84 7.01 5.85
C ARG A 76 -7.39 7.43 5.56
N GLN A 77 -6.99 7.19 4.31
CA GLN A 77 -6.25 8.18 3.53
C GLN A 77 -7.00 8.44 2.21
N ARG A 78 -8.20 9.04 2.31
CA ARG A 78 -8.85 9.64 1.14
C ARG A 78 -8.02 10.86 0.73
N ARG A 79 -7.20 10.72 -0.31
CA ARG A 79 -7.01 11.81 -1.27
C ARG A 79 -7.83 11.48 -2.49
N THR A 80 -9.02 12.06 -2.57
CA THR A 80 -9.63 12.36 -3.85
C THR A 80 -8.68 13.33 -4.57
N PRO A 81 -8.23 13.07 -5.79
CA PRO A 81 -7.78 14.17 -6.64
C PRO A 81 -9.05 14.94 -7.03
N ASP A 82 -9.27 16.07 -6.38
CA ASP A 82 -10.10 17.14 -6.91
C ASP A 82 -9.51 17.54 -8.27
N GLY A 83 -10.28 17.40 -9.35
CA GLY A 83 -9.88 17.92 -10.66
C GLY A 83 -10.54 17.27 -11.87
N HIS A 84 -11.69 17.84 -12.25
CA HIS A 84 -12.52 17.65 -13.46
C HIS A 84 -13.46 16.44 -13.53
#